data_AF-A0A2Z3YR71-F1
#
_entry.id   AF-A0A2Z3YR71-F1
#
_cell.length_a   1.000
_cell.length_b   1.000
_cell.length_c   1.000
_cell.angle_alpha   90.00
_cell.angle_beta   90.00
_cell.angle_gamma   90.00
#
_symmetry.space_group_name_H-M   'P 1'
#
loop_
_entity.id
_entity.type
_entity.pdbx_description
1 polymer ?
#
loop_
_entity_poly.entity_id
_entity_poly.type
_entity_poly.pdbx_seq_one_letter_code
_entity_poly.pdbx_strand_id
1 'polypeptide(L)'
;MEQHEPVDPLPERIDDSRRSALNDRLTLAVGQGRIDLGEFSELSDAVWGITDPAQFGRLEEMISGRTSPTDGTGLDRLAEKAATATGPGNVHTGQVSPGAPAPVQSLWFGDLHRRGDMQLTGHQGYRLVFGDLDLDLREATLTTPGTVIEVNSVFGDIRITVPPGVAVENRMTLILGDVKLDQNTRNMPGAPTVTVTGRSVFGDLEVRVADPGARPGFLQRLTGL
;
A
#
# COMPACT_ATOMS: atom_id res chain seq x y z
N MET A 1 -35.93 26.46 42.57
CA MET A 1 -34.58 25.90 42.32
C MET A 1 -34.80 24.64 41.51
N GLU A 2 -34.92 24.78 40.19
CA GLU A 2 -35.02 23.64 39.28
C GLU A 2 -33.61 23.08 39.10
N GLN A 3 -33.43 21.84 39.52
CA GLN A 3 -32.17 21.11 39.42
C GLN A 3 -31.97 20.77 37.95
N HIS A 4 -30.87 21.25 37.36
CA HIS A 4 -30.44 20.86 36.03
C HIS A 4 -29.89 19.44 36.14
N GLU A 5 -30.69 18.45 35.74
CA GLU A 5 -30.25 17.07 35.60
C GLU A 5 -29.15 17.02 34.53
N PRO A 6 -27.95 16.47 34.83
CA PRO A 6 -26.90 16.37 33.84
C PRO A 6 -27.37 15.43 32.73
N VAL A 7 -27.54 15.97 31.53
CA VAL A 7 -27.82 15.19 30.32
C VAL A 7 -26.63 14.26 30.11
N ASP A 8 -26.85 12.95 30.23
CA ASP A 8 -25.85 11.94 29.90
C ASP A 8 -25.33 12.19 28.48
N PRO A 9 -24.00 12.20 28.25
CA PRO A 9 -23.47 12.37 26.91
C PRO A 9 -24.00 11.26 26.02
N LEU A 10 -24.53 11.64 24.84
CA LEU A 10 -25.01 10.67 23.86
C LEU A 10 -23.93 9.60 23.62
N PRO A 11 -24.29 8.31 23.54
CA PRO A 11 -23.31 7.24 23.35
C PRO A 11 -22.47 7.54 22.11
N GLU A 12 -21.14 7.45 22.27
CA GLU A 12 -20.18 7.74 21.21
C GLU A 12 -20.46 6.83 20.01
N ARG A 13 -21.08 7.39 18.96
CA ARG A 13 -21.44 6.65 17.76
C ARG A 13 -20.16 6.18 17.10
N ILE A 14 -20.01 4.87 16.91
CA ILE A 14 -18.86 4.30 16.20
C ILE A 14 -18.84 4.89 14.80
N ASP A 15 -17.84 5.71 14.51
CA ASP A 15 -17.69 6.40 13.23
C ASP A 15 -17.10 5.47 12.16
N ASP A 16 -17.46 5.69 10.89
CA ASP A 16 -16.98 4.89 9.76
C ASP A 16 -15.47 5.05 9.56
N SER A 17 -14.92 6.20 9.95
CA SER A 17 -13.47 6.43 9.98
C SER A 17 -12.74 5.49 10.93
N ARG A 18 -13.32 5.22 12.11
CA ARG A 18 -12.78 4.33 13.15
C ARG A 18 -12.81 2.87 12.69
N ARG A 19 -13.92 2.45 12.06
CA ARG A 19 -14.04 1.12 11.43
C ARG A 19 -13.01 0.92 10.32
N SER A 20 -12.88 1.92 9.46
CA SER A 20 -11.92 1.89 8.35
C SER A 20 -10.49 1.78 8.84
N ALA A 21 -10.11 2.52 9.88
CA ALA A 21 -8.77 2.47 10.47
C ALA A 21 -8.43 1.09 11.09
N LEU A 22 -9.40 0.43 11.73
CA LEU A 22 -9.21 -0.92 12.28
C LEU A 22 -9.01 -1.94 11.18
N ASN A 23 -9.86 -1.89 10.16
CA ASN A 23 -9.79 -2.82 9.06
C ASN A 23 -8.47 -2.64 8.29
N ASP A 24 -7.99 -1.40 8.14
CA ASP A 24 -6.69 -1.08 7.51
C ASP A 24 -5.53 -1.79 8.20
N ARG A 25 -5.62 -1.88 9.53
CA ARG A 25 -4.63 -2.56 10.36
C ARG A 25 -4.71 -4.08 10.22
N LEU A 26 -5.91 -4.64 10.07
CA LEU A 26 -6.10 -6.05 9.75
C LEU A 26 -5.52 -6.40 8.38
N THR A 27 -5.77 -5.57 7.37
CA THR A 27 -5.19 -5.71 6.02
C THR A 27 -3.67 -5.74 6.06
N LEU A 28 -3.07 -4.79 6.81
CA LEU A 28 -1.63 -4.76 6.96
C LEU A 28 -1.11 -5.99 7.71
N ALA A 29 -1.83 -6.49 8.72
CA ALA A 29 -1.43 -7.66 9.50
C ALA A 29 -1.49 -8.96 8.68
N VAL A 30 -2.54 -9.20 7.89
CA VAL A 30 -2.63 -10.35 6.98
C VAL A 30 -1.61 -10.21 5.85
N GLY A 31 -1.47 -8.98 5.33
CA GLY A 31 -0.42 -8.52 4.44
C GLY A 31 0.97 -8.50 5.07
N GLN A 32 1.16 -8.88 6.34
CA GLN A 32 2.46 -9.13 6.98
C GLN A 32 2.58 -10.58 7.47
N GLY A 33 1.52 -11.39 7.33
CA GLY A 33 1.48 -12.79 7.78
C GLY A 33 1.39 -12.91 9.29
N ARG A 34 0.98 -11.85 9.98
CA ARG A 34 0.79 -11.82 11.44
C ARG A 34 -0.56 -12.40 11.86
N ILE A 35 -1.53 -12.31 10.98
CA ILE A 35 -2.82 -13.02 11.06
C ILE A 35 -3.01 -13.77 9.75
N ASP A 36 -3.74 -14.87 9.79
CA ASP A 36 -4.13 -15.58 8.56
C ASP A 36 -5.39 -14.99 7.91
N LEU A 37 -5.78 -15.52 6.76
CA LEU A 37 -6.94 -15.04 6.00
C LEU A 37 -8.28 -15.35 6.70
N GLY A 38 -8.35 -16.44 7.48
CA GLY A 38 -9.52 -16.79 8.27
C GLY A 38 -9.70 -15.81 9.44
N GLU A 39 -8.63 -15.57 10.19
CA GLU A 39 -8.61 -14.56 11.26
C GLU A 39 -8.95 -13.16 10.73
N PHE A 40 -8.41 -12.79 9.57
CA PHE A 40 -8.75 -11.52 8.91
C PHE A 40 -10.25 -11.43 8.60
N SER A 41 -10.84 -12.47 8.01
CA SER A 41 -12.27 -12.49 7.68
C SER A 41 -13.14 -12.33 8.92
N GLU A 42 -12.87 -13.11 9.95
CA GLU A 42 -13.63 -13.07 11.21
C GLU A 42 -13.55 -11.71 11.90
N LEU A 43 -12.34 -11.12 11.96
CA LEU A 43 -12.13 -9.83 12.59
C LEU A 43 -12.74 -8.69 11.76
N SER A 44 -12.66 -8.74 10.43
CA SER A 44 -13.31 -7.77 9.54
C SER A 44 -14.83 -7.79 9.69
N ASP A 45 -15.44 -8.98 9.71
CA ASP A 45 -16.89 -9.13 9.95
C ASP A 45 -17.29 -8.55 11.30
N ALA A 46 -16.49 -8.75 12.35
CA ALA A 46 -16.73 -8.16 13.66
C ALA A 46 -16.62 -6.62 13.64
N VAL A 47 -15.66 -6.05 12.92
CA VAL A 47 -15.50 -4.59 12.79
C VAL A 47 -16.74 -3.94 12.17
N TRP A 48 -17.32 -4.55 11.13
CA TRP A 48 -18.48 -4.01 10.44
C TRP A 48 -19.81 -4.39 11.09
N GLY A 49 -19.87 -5.51 11.82
CA GLY A 49 -21.09 -6.01 12.44
C GLY A 49 -21.40 -5.42 13.82
N ILE A 50 -20.40 -4.97 14.58
CA ILE A 50 -20.62 -4.48 15.95
C ILE A 50 -21.17 -3.05 15.95
N THR A 51 -22.32 -2.90 16.61
CA THR A 51 -22.98 -1.60 16.83
C THR A 51 -22.86 -1.09 18.27
N ASP A 52 -22.51 -1.97 19.22
CA ASP A 52 -22.33 -1.61 20.64
C ASP A 52 -20.93 -1.00 20.88
N PRO A 53 -20.82 0.27 21.32
CA PRO A 53 -19.53 0.93 21.54
C PRO A 53 -18.63 0.20 22.55
N ALA A 54 -19.21 -0.41 23.59
CA ALA A 54 -18.45 -1.13 24.60
C ALA A 54 -17.83 -2.42 24.06
N GLN A 55 -18.58 -3.17 23.24
CA GLN A 55 -18.04 -4.31 22.49
C GLN A 55 -16.99 -3.89 21.44
N PHE A 56 -17.22 -2.77 20.75
CA PHE A 56 -16.29 -2.26 19.75
C PHE A 56 -14.94 -1.88 20.38
N GLY A 57 -14.94 -1.23 21.55
CA GLY A 57 -13.72 -0.93 22.29
C GLY A 57 -12.91 -2.18 22.67
N ARG A 58 -13.58 -3.28 23.06
CA ARG A 58 -12.91 -4.56 23.32
C ARG A 58 -12.31 -5.17 22.05
N LEU A 59 -13.01 -5.06 20.92
CA LEU A 59 -12.51 -5.51 19.62
C LEU A 59 -11.24 -4.74 19.22
N GLU A 60 -11.20 -3.42 19.44
CA GLU A 60 -10.02 -2.59 19.17
C GLU A 60 -8.79 -3.01 19.96
N GLU A 61 -8.96 -3.30 21.26
CA GLU A 61 -7.88 -3.79 22.11
C GLU A 61 -7.38 -5.17 21.62
N MET A 62 -8.31 -6.07 21.28
CA MET A 62 -7.98 -7.40 20.76
C MET A 62 -7.21 -7.32 19.43
N ILE A 63 -7.71 -6.52 18.48
CA ILE A 63 -7.05 -6.30 17.18
C ILE A 63 -5.68 -5.65 17.39
N SER A 64 -5.59 -4.65 18.27
CA SER A 64 -4.30 -4.02 18.59
C SER A 64 -3.30 -5.03 19.14
N GLY A 65 -3.71 -5.93 20.03
CA GLY A 65 -2.84 -6.98 20.58
C GLY A 65 -2.32 -7.96 19.51
N ARG A 66 -3.18 -8.38 18.58
CA ARG A 66 -2.83 -9.35 17.52
C ARG A 66 -2.03 -8.75 16.36
N THR A 67 -2.25 -7.48 16.06
CA THR A 67 -1.62 -6.81 14.91
C THR A 67 -0.37 -6.00 15.27
N SER A 68 -0.13 -5.76 16.56
CA SER A 68 1.08 -5.07 17.02
C SER A 68 2.33 -5.85 16.66
N PRO A 69 3.45 -5.17 16.36
CA PRO A 69 4.71 -5.85 16.12
C PRO A 69 5.10 -6.66 17.35
N THR A 70 5.23 -7.98 17.22
CA THR A 70 6.01 -8.76 18.19
C THR A 70 7.46 -8.33 18.00
N ASP A 71 8.11 -7.91 19.09
CA ASP A 71 9.45 -7.32 19.12
C ASP A 71 10.37 -7.80 17.99
N GLY A 72 10.81 -6.86 17.15
CA GLY A 72 11.48 -7.00 15.85
C GLY A 72 12.80 -7.77 15.79
N THR A 73 13.09 -8.62 16.75
CA THR A 73 14.32 -9.40 16.88
C THR A 73 14.60 -10.35 15.72
N GLY A 74 13.63 -10.65 14.86
CA GLY A 74 13.84 -11.47 13.65
C GLY A 74 14.29 -10.66 12.44
N LEU A 75 13.62 -9.54 12.17
CA LEU A 75 13.86 -8.71 10.99
C LEU A 75 15.09 -7.80 11.18
N ASP A 76 15.29 -7.28 12.39
CA ASP A 76 16.49 -6.51 12.73
C ASP A 76 17.74 -7.38 12.67
N ARG A 77 17.66 -8.66 13.07
CA ARG A 77 18.78 -9.61 12.94
C ARG A 77 19.07 -9.99 11.50
N LEU A 78 18.07 -10.04 10.62
CA LEU A 78 18.29 -10.27 9.20
C LEU A 78 18.89 -9.02 8.52
N ALA A 79 18.48 -7.82 8.94
CA ALA A 79 19.08 -6.55 8.52
C ALA A 79 20.52 -6.38 9.04
N GLU A 80 20.80 -6.79 10.27
CA GLU A 80 22.14 -6.76 10.89
C GLU A 80 23.08 -7.81 10.28
N LYS A 81 22.55 -8.98 9.91
CA LYS A 81 23.28 -10.02 9.16
C LYS A 81 23.55 -9.61 7.71
N ALA A 82 22.69 -8.76 7.11
CA ALA A 82 22.96 -8.15 5.81
C ALA A 82 23.97 -6.99 5.90
N ALA A 83 23.96 -6.22 6.99
CA ALA A 83 24.91 -5.12 7.22
C ALA A 83 26.35 -5.59 7.48
N THR A 84 26.52 -6.78 8.08
CA THR A 84 27.85 -7.36 8.36
C THR A 84 28.48 -8.07 7.16
N ALA A 85 27.78 -8.18 6.02
CA ALA A 85 28.27 -8.86 4.81
C ALA A 85 28.91 -7.94 3.75
N THR A 86 29.00 -6.62 3.98
CA THR A 86 29.51 -5.67 2.98
C THR A 86 30.94 -5.20 3.33
N GLY A 87 31.93 -5.75 2.63
CA GLY A 87 33.30 -5.23 2.59
C GLY A 87 33.37 -3.83 1.95
N PRO A 88 34.47 -3.08 2.14
CA PRO A 88 34.53 -1.66 1.82
C PRO A 88 34.54 -1.42 0.29
N GLY A 89 33.38 -1.03 -0.25
CA GLY A 89 33.22 -0.49 -1.58
C GLY A 89 32.18 0.63 -1.54
N ASN A 90 32.63 1.86 -1.80
CA ASN A 90 31.78 3.06 -1.79
C ASN A 90 30.54 2.91 -2.67
N VAL A 91 29.36 2.91 -2.05
CA VAL A 91 28.08 3.21 -2.70
C VAL A 91 27.40 4.34 -1.93
N HIS A 92 27.11 5.43 -2.63
CA HIS A 92 26.31 6.54 -2.13
C HIS A 92 24.90 6.01 -1.78
N THR A 93 24.66 5.71 -0.51
CA THR A 93 23.31 5.44 0.00
C THR A 93 22.55 6.76 0.11
N GLY A 94 21.63 6.99 -0.82
CA GLY A 94 20.55 7.94 -0.63
C GLY A 94 19.74 7.51 0.58
N GLN A 95 19.88 8.26 1.67
CA GLN A 95 19.21 8.04 2.94
C GLN A 95 17.70 8.20 2.71
N VAL A 96 16.96 7.08 2.69
CA VAL A 96 15.50 7.09 2.71
C VAL A 96 15.07 7.52 4.11
N SER A 97 14.87 8.82 4.30
CA SER A 97 14.25 9.34 5.52
C SER A 97 12.78 8.88 5.55
N PRO A 98 12.26 8.35 6.68
CA PRO A 98 10.83 8.14 6.86
C PRO A 98 10.17 9.51 7.03
N GLY A 99 9.78 10.14 5.92
CA GLY A 99 9.28 11.50 5.87
C GLY A 99 7.76 11.56 5.75
N ALA A 100 7.12 11.97 6.84
CA ALA A 100 5.71 12.39 6.99
C ALA A 100 4.61 11.35 6.61
N PRO A 101 3.44 11.37 7.27
CA PRO A 101 2.31 10.54 6.86
C PRO A 101 1.84 11.01 5.48
N ALA A 102 2.19 10.24 4.46
CA ALA A 102 1.65 10.40 3.11
C ALA A 102 0.13 10.19 3.12
N PRO A 103 -0.63 10.78 2.19
CA PRO A 103 -2.00 10.37 1.96
C PRO A 103 -2.02 8.87 1.63
N VAL A 104 -2.75 8.11 2.45
CA VAL A 104 -2.99 6.68 2.25
C VAL A 104 -4.41 6.51 1.75
N GLN A 105 -4.57 5.82 0.62
CA GLN A 105 -5.88 5.48 0.07
C GLN A 105 -6.15 3.98 0.27
N SER A 106 -7.30 3.67 0.85
CA SER A 106 -7.68 2.29 1.17
C SER A 106 -8.94 1.86 0.43
N LEU A 107 -8.89 0.71 -0.25
CA LEU A 107 -10.02 0.06 -0.90
C LEU A 107 -10.22 -1.36 -0.36
N TRP A 108 -11.46 -1.68 -0.04
CA TRP A 108 -11.87 -2.97 0.51
C TRP A 108 -12.30 -3.93 -0.59
N PHE A 109 -13.18 -3.43 -1.46
CA PHE A 109 -13.69 -4.13 -2.63
C PHE A 109 -13.73 -3.15 -3.79
N GLY A 110 -13.22 -3.59 -4.93
CA GLY A 110 -13.25 -2.84 -6.18
C GLY A 110 -11.89 -2.26 -6.56
N ASP A 111 -11.82 -1.77 -7.79
CA ASP A 111 -10.57 -1.41 -8.43
C ASP A 111 -10.25 0.07 -8.22
N LEU A 112 -8.98 0.37 -7.95
CA LEU A 112 -8.46 1.73 -7.88
C LEU A 112 -7.75 2.08 -9.18
N HIS A 113 -8.39 2.89 -10.01
CA HIS A 113 -7.75 3.48 -11.18
C HIS A 113 -7.39 4.95 -10.92
N ARG A 114 -6.10 5.28 -10.99
CA ARG A 114 -5.64 6.68 -10.90
C ARG A 114 -4.90 7.04 -12.18
N ARG A 115 -5.42 8.03 -12.91
CA ARG A 115 -4.87 8.52 -14.18
C ARG A 115 -5.00 10.04 -14.25
N GLY A 116 -4.21 10.69 -15.12
CA GLY A 116 -4.30 12.12 -15.39
C GLY A 116 -3.27 12.96 -14.63
N ASP A 117 -3.54 14.27 -14.52
CA ASP A 117 -2.68 15.24 -13.82
C ASP A 117 -2.71 14.99 -12.30
N MET A 118 -1.86 14.06 -11.87
CA MET A 118 -1.67 13.71 -10.47
C MET A 118 -0.32 14.22 -9.99
N GLN A 119 -0.33 14.89 -8.84
CA GLN A 119 0.90 15.29 -8.17
C GLN A 119 1.40 14.13 -7.31
N LEU A 120 2.54 13.57 -7.71
CA LEU A 120 3.27 12.58 -6.93
C LEU A 120 4.16 13.34 -5.93
N THR A 121 3.72 13.38 -4.68
CA THR A 121 4.54 13.82 -3.55
C THR A 121 5.63 12.78 -3.24
N GLY A 122 6.62 13.11 -2.43
CA GLY A 122 7.75 12.21 -2.12
C GLY A 122 7.36 10.82 -1.59
N HIS A 123 6.17 10.68 -1.01
CA HIS A 123 5.61 9.40 -0.57
C HIS A 123 4.09 9.34 -0.84
N GLN A 124 3.59 8.18 -1.27
CA GLN A 124 2.16 7.88 -1.50
C GLN A 124 1.88 6.44 -1.03
N GLY A 125 0.74 6.22 -0.36
CA GLY A 125 0.36 4.89 0.14
C GLY A 125 -0.96 4.39 -0.43
N TYR A 126 -1.03 3.09 -0.76
CA TYR A 126 -2.22 2.40 -1.22
C TYR A 126 -2.42 1.09 -0.45
N ARG A 127 -3.64 0.83 0.00
CA ARG A 127 -4.03 -0.41 0.69
C ARG A 127 -5.23 -1.03 0.00
N LEU A 128 -5.10 -2.27 -0.46
CA LEU A 128 -6.16 -2.99 -1.14
C LEU A 128 -6.36 -4.35 -0.48
N VAL A 129 -7.62 -4.74 -0.26
CA VAL A 129 -7.94 -6.11 0.19
C VAL A 129 -8.35 -6.96 -0.99
N PHE A 130 -9.37 -6.54 -1.74
CA PHE A 130 -9.83 -7.20 -2.95
C PHE A 130 -10.03 -6.20 -4.08
N GLY A 131 -9.17 -6.27 -5.09
CA GLY A 131 -9.30 -5.45 -6.29
C GLY A 131 -7.95 -5.04 -6.86
N ASP A 132 -7.99 -4.54 -8.08
CA ASP A 132 -6.78 -4.16 -8.81
C ASP A 132 -6.38 -2.71 -8.50
N LEU A 133 -5.07 -2.44 -8.52
CA LEU A 133 -4.51 -1.09 -8.51
C LEU A 133 -3.94 -0.77 -9.88
N ASP A 134 -4.57 0.13 -10.63
CA ASP A 134 -4.00 0.66 -11.88
C ASP A 134 -3.57 2.12 -11.69
N LEU A 135 -2.26 2.33 -11.58
CA LEU A 135 -1.63 3.66 -11.53
C LEU A 135 -1.06 4.03 -12.89
N ASP A 136 -1.59 5.07 -13.50
CA ASP A 136 -1.09 5.64 -14.75
C ASP A 136 -0.36 6.96 -14.46
N LEU A 137 0.96 6.89 -14.39
CA LEU A 137 1.83 8.01 -14.06
C LEU A 137 2.26 8.81 -15.30
N ARG A 138 1.72 8.51 -16.49
CA ARG A 138 2.19 9.13 -17.75
C ARG A 138 1.93 10.63 -17.83
N GLU A 139 0.87 11.09 -17.17
CA GLU A 139 0.51 12.50 -17.05
C GLU A 139 0.83 13.05 -15.65
N ALA A 140 1.51 12.27 -14.81
CA ALA A 140 1.80 12.66 -13.44
C ALA A 140 2.98 13.62 -13.36
N THR A 141 2.85 14.63 -12.49
CA THR A 141 3.94 15.54 -12.15
C THR A 141 4.66 15.05 -10.91
N LEU A 142 5.93 14.62 -11.08
CA LEU A 142 6.81 14.26 -9.98
C LEU A 142 7.32 15.53 -9.30
N THR A 143 6.91 15.75 -8.05
CA THR A 143 7.33 16.94 -7.28
C THR A 143 8.74 16.81 -6.72
N THR A 144 9.30 15.59 -6.72
CA THR A 144 10.63 15.24 -6.20
C THR A 144 11.37 14.31 -7.17
N PRO A 145 12.72 14.32 -7.20
CA PRO A 145 13.50 13.40 -8.04
C PRO A 145 13.32 11.92 -7.68
N GLY A 146 12.94 11.63 -6.44
CA GLY A 146 12.57 10.31 -5.96
C GLY A 146 11.18 10.33 -5.37
N THR A 147 10.34 9.38 -5.79
CA THR A 147 9.00 9.17 -5.22
C THR A 147 8.88 7.73 -4.75
N VAL A 148 8.34 7.55 -3.54
CA VAL A 148 8.01 6.23 -3.00
C VAL A 148 6.51 5.98 -3.12
N ILE A 149 6.15 4.86 -3.73
CA ILE A 149 4.80 4.33 -3.79
C ILE A 149 4.78 3.07 -2.92
N GLU A 150 4.15 3.16 -1.76
CA GLU A 150 3.92 2.02 -0.87
C GLU A 150 2.58 1.37 -1.20
N VAL A 151 2.59 0.09 -1.55
CA VAL A 151 1.38 -0.69 -1.86
C VAL A 151 1.31 -1.91 -0.96
N ASN A 152 0.21 -2.05 -0.24
CA ASN A 152 -0.11 -3.27 0.52
C ASN A 152 -1.40 -3.86 -0.06
N SER A 153 -1.29 -5.01 -0.74
CA SER A 153 -2.42 -5.73 -1.34
C SER A 153 -2.57 -7.14 -0.76
N VAL A 154 -3.79 -7.58 -0.54
CA VAL A 154 -4.08 -8.99 -0.18
C VAL A 154 -4.44 -9.79 -1.43
N PHE A 155 -5.43 -9.34 -2.20
CA PHE A 155 -5.85 -9.97 -3.46
C PHE A 155 -6.05 -8.93 -4.57
N GLY A 156 -5.37 -9.14 -5.69
CA GLY A 156 -5.54 -8.35 -6.92
C GLY A 156 -4.21 -7.95 -7.55
N ASP A 157 -4.28 -7.51 -8.80
CA ASP A 157 -3.10 -7.13 -9.57
C ASP A 157 -2.71 -5.67 -9.30
N ILE A 158 -1.40 -5.42 -9.27
CA ILE A 158 -0.84 -4.07 -9.19
C ILE A 158 -0.24 -3.74 -10.54
N ARG A 159 -0.81 -2.79 -11.26
CA ARG A 159 -0.34 -2.33 -12.57
C ARG A 159 0.10 -0.88 -12.50
N ILE A 160 1.35 -0.63 -12.85
CA ILE A 160 1.95 0.70 -12.83
C ILE A 160 2.44 1.03 -14.24
N THR A 161 1.86 2.06 -14.84
CA THR A 161 2.30 2.58 -16.13
C THR A 161 3.10 3.86 -15.91
N VAL A 162 4.33 3.89 -16.40
CA VAL A 162 5.22 5.06 -16.30
C VAL A 162 5.53 5.66 -17.66
N PRO A 163 5.76 6.99 -17.75
CA PRO A 163 6.22 7.60 -18.99
C PRO A 163 7.68 7.22 -19.27
N PRO A 164 8.12 7.30 -20.54
CA PRO A 164 9.53 7.12 -20.88
C PRO A 164 10.42 8.10 -20.12
N GLY A 165 11.58 7.62 -19.66
CA GLY A 165 12.57 8.43 -18.93
C GLY A 165 12.35 8.49 -17.41
N VAL A 166 11.31 7.84 -16.88
CA VAL A 166 11.16 7.55 -15.45
C VAL A 166 11.69 6.15 -15.15
N ALA A 167 12.62 6.05 -14.20
CA ALA A 167 13.12 4.76 -13.73
C ALA A 167 12.17 4.18 -12.68
N VAL A 168 11.91 2.87 -12.71
CA VAL A 168 11.13 2.20 -11.66
C VAL A 168 12.02 1.25 -10.89
N GLU A 169 12.09 1.45 -9.59
CA GLU A 169 12.79 0.54 -8.68
C GLU A 169 11.77 -0.31 -7.94
N ASN A 170 11.74 -1.61 -8.22
CA ASN A 170 10.88 -2.53 -7.49
C ASN A 170 11.56 -3.01 -6.20
N ARG A 171 10.96 -2.70 -5.05
CA ARG A 171 11.30 -3.18 -3.72
C ARG A 171 10.13 -3.92 -3.05
N MET A 172 9.10 -4.31 -3.81
CA MET A 172 7.97 -5.05 -3.26
C MET A 172 8.32 -6.51 -2.95
N THR A 173 7.66 -7.04 -1.92
CA THR A 173 7.63 -8.48 -1.63
C THR A 173 6.31 -9.06 -2.13
N LEU A 174 6.38 -10.08 -2.98
CA LEU A 174 5.20 -10.84 -3.42
C LEU A 174 5.25 -12.23 -2.78
N ILE A 175 4.15 -12.69 -2.18
CA ILE A 175 4.08 -14.07 -1.63
C ILE A 175 3.65 -15.04 -2.74
N LEU A 176 2.54 -14.75 -3.41
CA LEU A 176 2.00 -15.55 -4.51
C LEU A 176 1.70 -14.64 -5.71
N GLY A 177 2.39 -14.88 -6.83
CA GLY A 177 2.24 -14.10 -8.06
C GLY A 177 3.57 -13.85 -8.75
N ASP A 178 3.51 -13.22 -9.92
CA ASP A 178 4.69 -12.91 -10.73
C ASP A 178 5.00 -11.41 -10.73
N VAL A 179 6.28 -11.08 -10.93
CA VAL A 179 6.72 -9.71 -11.21
C VAL A 179 7.05 -9.58 -12.70
N LYS A 180 6.32 -8.72 -13.40
CA LYS A 180 6.53 -8.38 -14.82
C LYS A 180 7.02 -6.94 -14.91
N LEU A 181 8.27 -6.77 -15.32
CA LEU A 181 8.94 -5.48 -15.34
C LEU A 181 9.37 -5.13 -16.76
N ASP A 182 8.48 -4.48 -17.51
CA ASP A 182 8.76 -3.99 -18.86
C ASP A 182 9.28 -2.55 -18.80
N GLN A 183 10.57 -2.43 -18.45
CA GLN A 183 11.29 -1.16 -18.38
C GLN A 183 12.26 -1.05 -19.56
N ASN A 184 11.91 -0.18 -20.51
CA ASN A 184 12.78 0.09 -21.64
C ASN A 184 14.04 0.83 -21.16
N THR A 185 15.18 0.18 -21.22
CA THR A 185 16.31 0.28 -20.28
C THR A 185 17.24 1.48 -20.49
N ARG A 186 16.71 2.67 -20.76
CA ARG A 186 17.49 3.92 -20.74
C ARG A 186 17.26 4.69 -19.45
N ASN A 187 17.78 4.14 -18.35
CA ASN A 187 18.00 4.93 -17.12
C ASN A 187 19.10 5.95 -17.42
N MET A 188 18.72 7.16 -17.85
CA MET A 188 19.67 8.25 -17.98
C MET A 188 20.17 8.66 -16.59
N PRO A 189 21.46 8.98 -16.42
CA PRO A 189 21.95 9.54 -15.16
C PRO A 189 21.11 10.77 -14.76
N GLY A 190 20.48 10.73 -13.58
CA GLY A 190 19.60 11.80 -13.09
C GLY A 190 18.12 11.69 -13.48
N ALA A 191 17.70 10.58 -14.09
CA ALA A 191 16.29 10.30 -14.34
C ALA A 191 15.47 10.26 -13.03
N PRO A 192 14.26 10.84 -13.01
CA PRO A 192 13.34 10.67 -11.88
C PRO A 192 13.09 9.19 -11.60
N THR A 193 13.08 8.81 -10.33
CA THR A 193 12.94 7.42 -9.91
C THR A 193 11.66 7.23 -9.08
N VAL A 194 10.86 6.24 -9.45
CA VAL A 194 9.71 5.76 -8.69
C VAL A 194 10.10 4.46 -8.01
N THR A 195 10.22 4.47 -6.69
CA THR A 195 10.40 3.26 -5.89
C THR A 195 9.03 2.69 -5.54
N VAL A 196 8.76 1.45 -5.91
CA VAL A 196 7.55 0.72 -5.51
C VAL A 196 7.92 -0.21 -4.36
N THR A 197 7.28 -0.05 -3.19
CA THR A 197 7.56 -0.80 -1.96
C THR A 197 6.28 -1.37 -1.37
N GLY A 198 6.40 -2.23 -0.35
CA GLY A 198 5.28 -2.87 0.34
C GLY A 198 5.14 -4.36 0.00
N ARG A 199 3.94 -4.91 0.19
CA ARG A 199 3.69 -6.34 0.04
C ARG A 199 2.41 -6.65 -0.75
N SER A 200 2.47 -7.67 -1.60
CA SER A 200 1.28 -8.32 -2.18
C SER A 200 1.20 -9.77 -1.70
N VAL A 201 0.05 -10.20 -1.20
CA VAL A 201 -0.16 -11.60 -0.79
C VAL A 201 -0.49 -12.46 -2.01
N PHE A 202 -1.47 -12.06 -2.81
CA PHE A 202 -1.90 -12.76 -4.02
C PHE A 202 -2.17 -11.79 -5.17
N GLY A 203 -1.43 -11.94 -6.27
CA GLY A 203 -1.61 -11.17 -7.50
C GLY A 203 -0.29 -10.75 -8.13
N ASP A 204 -0.36 -10.30 -9.38
CA ASP A 204 0.84 -9.94 -10.14
C ASP A 204 1.22 -8.47 -9.90
N LEU A 205 2.52 -8.19 -9.92
CA LEU A 205 3.04 -6.82 -10.08
C LEU A 205 3.47 -6.64 -11.53
N GLU A 206 2.81 -5.74 -12.24
CA GLU A 206 3.14 -5.38 -13.61
C GLU A 206 3.53 -3.91 -13.72
N VAL A 207 4.72 -3.66 -14.25
CA VAL A 207 5.22 -2.32 -14.57
C VAL A 207 5.44 -2.25 -16.07
N ARG A 208 4.87 -1.23 -16.71
CA ARG A 208 5.01 -0.98 -18.15
C ARG A 208 5.42 0.46 -18.41
N VAL A 209 6.21 0.64 -19.48
CA VAL A 209 6.51 1.96 -20.03
C VAL A 209 5.58 2.24 -21.21
N ALA A 210 4.90 3.39 -21.21
CA ALA A 210 4.07 3.82 -22.33
C ALA A 210 4.06 5.35 -22.48
N ASP A 211 3.98 5.83 -23.72
CA ASP A 211 3.92 7.26 -24.02
C ASP A 211 2.62 7.91 -23.48
N PRO A 212 2.67 9.19 -23.05
CA PRO A 212 1.47 9.95 -22.71
C PRO A 212 0.45 9.91 -23.85
N GLY A 213 -0.81 9.57 -23.55
CA GLY A 213 -1.88 9.46 -24.53
C GLY A 213 -1.92 8.16 -25.37
N ALA A 214 -0.94 7.25 -25.22
CA ALA A 214 -1.06 5.91 -25.82
C ALA A 214 -2.28 5.17 -25.24
N ARG A 215 -3.19 4.67 -26.08
CA ARG A 215 -4.33 3.89 -25.59
C ARG A 215 -3.83 2.50 -25.17
N PRO A 216 -4.21 1.95 -24.00
CA PRO A 216 -3.95 0.55 -23.69
C PRO A 216 -4.52 -0.30 -24.83
N GLY A 217 -3.71 -1.23 -25.34
CA GLY A 217 -3.90 -1.92 -26.62
C GLY A 217 -5.10 -2.86 -26.69
N PHE A 218 -6.32 -2.34 -26.56
CA PHE A 218 -7.57 -3.05 -26.80
C PHE A 218 -7.66 -3.59 -28.24
N LEU A 219 -6.98 -2.94 -29.20
CA LEU A 219 -7.02 -3.31 -30.61
C LEU A 219 -6.01 -4.40 -31.03
N GLN A 220 -5.05 -4.80 -30.19
CA GLN A 220 -4.10 -5.87 -30.56
C GLN A 220 -4.65 -7.29 -30.40
N ARG A 221 -5.85 -7.45 -29.81
CA ARG A 221 -6.55 -8.76 -29.74
C ARG A 221 -7.51 -9.02 -30.91
N LEU A 222 -7.79 -8.04 -31.77
CA LEU A 222 -8.82 -8.18 -32.83
C LEU A 222 -8.28 -8.36 -34.25
N THR A 223 -6.96 -8.22 -34.48
CA THR A 223 -6.36 -8.37 -35.82
C THR A 223 -5.38 -9.54 -35.92
N GLY A 224 -5.51 -10.54 -35.04
CA GLY A 224 -4.74 -11.79 -35.06
C GLY A 224 -5.39 -12.91 -35.89
N LEU A 225 -6.01 -12.57 -37.03
CA LEU A 225 -6.50 -13.51 -38.05
C LEU A 225 -6.46 -12.86 -39.42
#